data_AF-A0A2E5IS17-F1
#
_entry.id   AF-A0A2E5IS17-F1
#
_cell.length_a   1.000
_cell.length_b   1.000
_cell.length_c   1.000
_cell.angle_alpha   90.00
_cell.angle_beta   90.00
_cell.angle_gamma   90.00
#
_symmetry.space_group_name_H-M   'P 1'
#
loop_
_entity.id
_entity.type
_entity.pdbx_description
1 polymer ?
#
loop_
_entity_poly.entity_id
_entity_poly.type
_entity_poly.pdbx_seq_one_letter_code
_entity_poly.pdbx_strand_id
1 'polypeptide(L)'
;MINAYVCLFVLILSPYLIAEKTVESWQSLKFKGTVQQKEDYTCGLASLATLINLYNGKVTEGELIDIIGKNKITEQDIKKLSTKIDMKHFVEDNTITLLDLSMAATYYNFSSTGIKAPFNTLKNLKVPVIIHLKTKKLDHFSVLVGYSDAYIQLLDPSWGNITLTHSKFKKMYTGNILVLNPNSKQYTTISLKKIKKNFNVTFFNI
;
A
#
# COMPACT_ATOMS: atom_id res chain seq x y z
N MET A 1 -7.42 -69.40 5.01
CA MET A 1 -8.51 -68.42 4.80
C MET A 1 -8.18 -67.08 5.47
N ILE A 2 -7.18 -66.32 5.00
CA ILE A 2 -6.81 -65.01 5.63
C ILE A 2 -6.56 -63.87 4.61
N ASN A 3 -6.50 -64.15 3.29
CA ASN A 3 -5.99 -63.16 2.32
C ASN A 3 -6.99 -62.24 1.61
N ALA A 4 -8.26 -62.21 2.00
CA ALA A 4 -9.25 -61.31 1.34
C ALA A 4 -9.54 -60.01 2.12
N TYR A 5 -9.36 -60.00 3.45
CA TYR A 5 -9.79 -58.87 4.29
C TYR A 5 -8.75 -57.74 4.40
N VAL A 6 -7.46 -58.04 4.17
CA VAL A 6 -6.38 -57.04 4.29
C VAL A 6 -6.40 -56.03 3.13
N CYS A 7 -6.83 -56.44 1.93
CA CYS A 7 -6.90 -55.54 0.78
C CYS A 7 -8.10 -54.60 0.83
N LEU A 8 -9.22 -55.03 1.44
CA LEU A 8 -10.42 -54.20 1.53
C LEU A 8 -10.28 -53.09 2.57
N PHE A 9 -9.48 -53.28 3.62
CA PHE A 9 -9.28 -52.26 4.66
C PHE A 9 -8.34 -51.12 4.23
N VAL A 10 -7.43 -51.38 3.28
CA VAL A 10 -6.47 -50.38 2.78
C VAL A 10 -7.11 -49.37 1.82
N LEU A 11 -8.22 -49.73 1.16
CA LEU A 11 -8.94 -48.82 0.25
C LEU A 11 -9.82 -47.80 0.96
N ILE A 12 -10.19 -48.03 2.22
CA ILE A 12 -11.06 -47.12 3.00
C ILE A 12 -10.25 -46.02 3.72
N LEU A 13 -8.92 -46.16 3.75
CA LEU A 13 -8.00 -45.21 4.36
C LEU A 13 -7.14 -44.49 3.30
N SER A 14 -7.62 -44.33 2.07
CA SER A 14 -7.09 -43.26 1.23
C SER A 14 -7.65 -41.96 1.80
N PRO A 15 -6.89 -41.15 2.56
CA PRO A 15 -7.35 -39.81 2.84
C PRO A 15 -7.53 -39.17 1.47
N TYR A 16 -8.78 -38.91 1.10
CA TYR A 16 -9.08 -37.95 0.07
C TYR A 16 -8.29 -36.70 0.47
N LEU A 17 -7.17 -36.46 -0.22
CA LEU A 17 -6.47 -35.19 -0.19
C LEU A 17 -7.45 -34.20 -0.81
N ILE A 18 -8.40 -33.72 0.00
CA ILE A 18 -9.18 -32.54 -0.32
C ILE A 18 -8.14 -31.43 -0.26
N ALA A 19 -7.52 -31.18 -1.40
CA ALA A 19 -6.78 -29.95 -1.61
C ALA A 19 -7.80 -28.83 -1.53
N GLU A 20 -8.01 -28.30 -0.32
CA GLU A 20 -8.80 -27.10 -0.10
C GLU A 20 -8.05 -25.94 -0.76
N LYS A 21 -8.26 -25.79 -2.07
CA LYS A 21 -7.86 -24.58 -2.77
C LYS A 21 -8.77 -23.48 -2.23
N THR A 22 -8.25 -22.71 -1.27
CA THR A 22 -8.96 -21.55 -0.71
C THR A 22 -9.36 -20.64 -1.86
N VAL A 23 -10.67 -20.45 -2.06
CA VAL A 23 -11.19 -19.55 -3.08
C VAL A 23 -11.00 -18.12 -2.59
N GLU A 24 -10.04 -17.39 -3.17
CA GLU A 24 -9.87 -15.96 -2.91
C GLU A 24 -11.04 -15.19 -3.55
N SER A 25 -11.64 -14.25 -2.79
CA SER A 25 -12.71 -13.41 -3.33
C SER A 25 -12.18 -12.44 -4.39
N TRP A 26 -13.03 -12.02 -5.34
CA TRP A 26 -12.63 -11.04 -6.35
C TRP A 26 -12.15 -9.72 -5.74
N GLN A 27 -12.75 -9.29 -4.63
CA GLN A 27 -12.30 -8.11 -3.89
C GLN A 27 -10.90 -8.29 -3.31
N SER A 28 -10.61 -9.45 -2.72
CA SER A 28 -9.28 -9.78 -2.20
C SER A 28 -8.21 -9.75 -3.30
N LEU A 29 -8.55 -10.27 -4.49
CA LEU A 29 -7.67 -10.22 -5.65
C LEU A 29 -7.45 -8.80 -6.18
N LYS A 30 -8.53 -8.01 -6.28
CA LYS A 30 -8.47 -6.61 -6.74
C LYS A 30 -7.57 -5.75 -5.85
N PHE A 31 -7.69 -5.91 -4.54
CA PHE A 31 -6.92 -5.13 -3.55
C PHE A 31 -5.70 -5.89 -3.02
N LYS A 32 -5.20 -6.88 -3.76
CA LYS A 32 -4.08 -7.71 -3.30
C LYS A 32 -2.87 -6.86 -2.95
N GLY A 33 -2.59 -6.81 -1.64
CA GLY A 33 -1.53 -6.05 -1.00
C GLY A 33 -1.66 -4.52 -1.05
N THR A 34 -2.83 -4.02 -1.43
CA THR A 34 -3.25 -2.64 -1.19
C THR A 34 -4.14 -2.61 0.05
N VAL A 35 -3.92 -1.63 0.93
CA VAL A 35 -4.89 -1.33 2.00
C VAL A 35 -6.05 -0.58 1.34
N GLN A 36 -7.23 -1.21 1.27
CA GLN A 36 -8.43 -0.59 0.73
C GLN A 36 -8.94 0.48 1.71
N GLN A 37 -9.25 1.67 1.21
CA GLN A 37 -9.87 2.72 2.02
C GLN A 37 -11.35 2.42 2.29
N LYS A 38 -11.85 2.84 3.45
CA LYS A 38 -13.29 2.76 3.79
C LYS A 38 -14.03 4.07 3.57
N GLU A 39 -13.33 5.20 3.69
CA GLU A 39 -13.89 6.54 3.56
C GLU A 39 -13.31 7.26 2.34
N ASP A 40 -14.04 8.20 1.72
CA ASP A 40 -13.61 8.86 0.48
C ASP A 40 -12.37 9.76 0.67
N TYR A 41 -12.16 10.29 1.89
CA TYR A 41 -11.08 11.23 2.19
C TYR A 41 -9.78 10.57 2.68
N THR A 42 -9.80 9.29 3.03
CA THR A 42 -8.69 8.59 3.70
C THR A 42 -7.71 7.92 2.73
N CYS A 43 -7.86 8.15 1.41
CA CYS A 43 -6.98 7.60 0.38
C CYS A 43 -5.49 7.84 0.65
N GLY A 44 -5.13 9.00 1.22
CA GLY A 44 -3.76 9.30 1.64
C GLY A 44 -3.24 8.33 2.70
N LEU A 45 -4.02 8.07 3.74
CA LEU A 45 -3.64 7.18 4.85
C LEU A 45 -3.60 5.73 4.42
N ALA A 46 -4.58 5.30 3.63
CA ALA A 46 -4.58 3.96 3.08
C ALA A 46 -3.39 3.74 2.13
N SER A 47 -2.98 4.76 1.36
CA SER A 47 -1.75 4.73 0.55
C SER A 47 -0.49 4.63 1.42
N LEU A 48 -0.45 5.38 2.53
CA LEU A 48 0.66 5.32 3.48
C LEU A 48 0.76 3.95 4.17
N ALA A 49 -0.36 3.40 4.65
CA ALA A 49 -0.42 2.05 5.21
C ALA A 49 0.04 1.00 4.19
N THR A 50 -0.43 1.11 2.94
CA THR A 50 0.01 0.25 1.83
C THR A 50 1.52 0.31 1.66
N LEU A 51 2.09 1.51 1.59
CA LEU A 51 3.53 1.70 1.42
C LEU A 51 4.33 1.15 2.60
N ILE A 52 3.90 1.38 3.85
CA ILE A 52 4.54 0.82 5.05
C ILE A 52 4.47 -0.72 5.06
N ASN A 53 3.35 -1.31 4.62
CA ASN A 53 3.19 -2.76 4.51
C ASN A 53 4.10 -3.37 3.44
N LEU A 54 4.45 -2.61 2.38
CA LEU A 54 5.49 -2.99 1.42
C LEU A 54 6.90 -3.01 2.04
N TYR A 55 7.10 -2.42 3.22
CA TYR A 55 8.32 -2.53 4.02
C TYR A 55 8.17 -3.51 5.18
N ASN A 56 7.32 -4.53 5.02
CA ASN A 56 7.00 -5.52 6.06
C ASN A 56 6.28 -4.95 7.29
N GLY A 57 5.70 -3.76 7.19
CA GLY A 57 4.75 -3.26 8.19
C GLY A 57 3.47 -4.10 8.26
N LYS A 58 2.68 -3.83 9.30
CA LYS A 58 1.33 -4.38 9.50
C LYS A 58 0.40 -3.27 9.98
N VAL A 59 0.21 -2.28 9.12
CA VAL A 59 -0.55 -1.06 9.39
C VAL A 59 -1.87 -1.11 8.63
N THR A 60 -2.93 -0.69 9.31
CA THR A 60 -4.27 -0.52 8.74
C THR A 60 -4.60 0.97 8.58
N GLU A 61 -5.57 1.26 7.72
CA GLU A 61 -6.13 2.61 7.57
C GLU A 61 -6.65 3.16 8.91
N GLY A 62 -7.40 2.34 9.67
CA GLY A 62 -7.99 2.74 10.95
C GLY A 62 -6.95 3.15 12.00
N GLU A 63 -5.81 2.45 12.07
CA GLU A 63 -4.72 2.84 12.97
C GLU A 63 -4.14 4.21 12.61
N LEU A 64 -3.99 4.52 11.32
CA LEU A 64 -3.52 5.84 10.88
C LEU A 64 -4.56 6.93 11.13
N ILE A 65 -5.85 6.64 10.94
CA ILE A 65 -6.94 7.56 11.29
C ILE A 65 -6.91 7.86 12.78
N ASP A 66 -6.72 6.87 13.65
CA ASP A 66 -6.65 7.08 15.10
C ASP A 66 -5.47 7.95 15.52
N ILE A 67 -4.32 7.79 14.83
CA ILE A 67 -3.11 8.58 15.07
C ILE A 67 -3.36 10.03 14.69
N ILE A 68 -3.80 10.31 13.46
CA ILE A 68 -4.01 11.70 13.00
C ILE A 68 -5.24 12.34 13.67
N GLY A 69 -6.30 11.54 13.90
CA GLY A 69 -7.56 11.94 14.50
C GLY A 69 -7.52 12.17 16.02
N LYS A 70 -6.34 12.07 16.65
CA LYS A 70 -6.08 12.41 18.07
C LYS A 70 -6.58 11.43 19.15
N ASN A 71 -6.87 10.17 18.85
CA ASN A 71 -7.31 9.20 19.88
C ASN A 71 -6.19 8.32 20.47
N LYS A 72 -5.02 8.24 19.83
CA LYS A 72 -3.93 7.33 20.27
C LYS A 72 -2.55 7.97 20.50
N ILE A 73 -2.39 9.28 20.31
CA ILE A 73 -1.08 9.93 20.51
C ILE A 73 -0.87 10.20 22.01
N THR A 74 0.16 9.59 22.61
CA THR A 74 0.54 9.85 24.00
C THR A 74 1.35 11.15 24.10
N GLU A 75 1.39 11.82 25.26
CA GLU A 75 2.19 13.05 25.46
C GLU A 75 3.68 12.86 25.10
N GLN A 76 4.20 11.63 25.21
CA GLN A 76 5.56 11.29 24.85
C GLN A 76 5.80 11.28 23.33
N ASP A 77 4.79 10.90 22.55
CA ASP A 77 4.83 10.96 21.08
C ASP A 77 4.73 12.41 20.58
N ILE A 78 3.93 13.25 21.27
CA ILE A 78 3.86 14.70 21.01
C ILE A 78 5.22 15.37 21.22
N LYS A 79 6.03 14.91 22.18
CA LYS A 79 7.37 15.45 22.44
C LYS A 79 8.40 15.07 21.36
N LYS A 80 8.21 13.94 20.67
CA LYS A 80 9.03 13.51 19.52
C LYS A 80 8.59 14.19 18.22
N LEU A 81 7.29 14.39 18.06
CA LEU A 81 6.70 15.15 16.96
C LEU A 81 6.98 16.64 17.20
N SER A 82 8.19 17.07 16.83
CA SER A 82 8.88 18.27 17.34
C SER A 82 8.27 19.63 16.98
N THR A 83 6.98 19.67 16.67
CA THR A 83 6.23 20.89 16.43
C THR A 83 4.76 20.58 16.66
N LYS A 84 4.07 21.37 17.48
CA LYS A 84 2.62 21.54 17.45
C LYS A 84 2.20 22.12 16.08
N ILE A 85 2.47 21.42 14.97
CA ILE A 85 1.86 21.75 13.69
C ILE A 85 0.47 21.13 13.71
N ASP A 86 -0.51 21.96 13.39
CA ASP A 86 -1.93 21.70 13.50
C ASP A 86 -2.39 20.47 12.68
N MET A 87 -2.24 19.27 13.25
CA MET A 87 -3.07 18.11 12.87
C MET A 87 -4.58 18.35 13.12
N LYS A 88 -4.95 19.55 13.60
CA LYS A 88 -6.34 20.00 13.73
C LYS A 88 -7.03 20.14 12.36
N HIS A 89 -6.30 20.41 11.27
CA HIS A 89 -6.90 20.55 9.94
C HIS A 89 -7.60 19.27 9.43
N PHE A 90 -7.09 18.08 9.79
CA PHE A 90 -7.70 16.81 9.38
C PHE A 90 -9.15 16.66 9.86
N VAL A 91 -9.44 17.12 11.08
CA VAL A 91 -10.73 16.92 11.75
C VAL A 91 -11.81 17.87 11.21
N GLU A 92 -11.42 19.00 10.63
CA GLU A 92 -12.37 20.05 10.23
C GLU A 92 -12.78 19.93 8.75
N ASP A 93 -11.85 19.62 7.85
CA ASP A 93 -12.11 19.68 6.39
C ASP A 93 -12.15 18.31 5.69
N ASN A 94 -11.88 17.20 6.39
CA ASN A 94 -11.72 15.87 5.80
C ASN A 94 -10.72 15.87 4.61
N THR A 95 -9.63 16.62 4.74
CA THR A 95 -8.57 16.66 3.73
C THR A 95 -7.26 16.16 4.30
N ILE A 96 -6.50 15.42 3.49
CA ILE A 96 -5.20 14.87 3.86
C ILE A 96 -4.15 15.42 2.91
N THR A 97 -3.13 16.05 3.46
CA THR A 97 -2.03 16.64 2.71
C THR A 97 -0.80 15.74 2.72
N LEU A 98 0.16 15.99 1.82
CA LEU A 98 1.46 15.33 1.84
C LEU A 98 2.23 15.57 3.16
N LEU A 99 1.99 16.70 3.82
CA LEU A 99 2.58 17.02 5.12
C LEU A 99 2.03 16.11 6.21
N ASP A 100 0.71 15.88 6.22
CA ASP A 100 0.06 14.98 7.19
C ASP A 100 0.58 13.55 7.03
N LEU A 101 0.72 13.09 5.77
CA LEU A 101 1.32 11.78 5.47
C LEU A 101 2.77 11.70 5.93
N SER A 102 3.55 12.77 5.74
CA SER A 102 4.92 12.85 6.22
C SER A 102 5.00 12.76 7.74
N MET A 103 4.11 13.43 8.47
CA MET A 103 4.04 13.34 9.93
C MET A 103 3.65 11.95 10.40
N ALA A 104 2.61 11.37 9.82
CA ALA A 104 2.17 10.02 10.16
C ALA A 104 3.25 8.97 9.86
N ALA A 105 4.05 9.15 8.80
CA ALA A 105 5.19 8.27 8.50
C ALA A 105 6.24 8.27 9.62
N THR A 106 6.48 9.42 10.29
CA THR A 106 7.43 9.51 11.40
C THR A 106 7.05 8.65 12.59
N TYR A 107 5.75 8.51 12.87
CA TYR A 107 5.24 7.63 13.93
C TYR A 107 5.67 6.17 13.72
N TYR A 108 5.75 5.74 12.45
CA TYR A 108 6.21 4.42 12.06
C TYR A 108 7.72 4.35 11.80
N ASN A 109 8.52 5.31 12.31
CA ASN A 109 9.97 5.36 12.11
C ASN A 109 10.41 5.44 10.64
N PHE A 110 9.60 6.06 9.78
CA PHE A 110 10.02 6.44 8.43
C PHE A 110 10.39 7.92 8.40
N SER A 111 11.46 8.25 7.71
CA SER A 111 11.67 9.61 7.19
C SER A 111 11.00 9.71 5.83
N SER A 112 10.54 10.90 5.47
CA SER A 112 9.91 11.14 4.18
C SER A 112 10.36 12.44 3.54
N THR A 113 10.31 12.47 2.22
CA THR A 113 10.72 13.64 1.43
C THR A 113 9.68 13.91 0.35
N GLY A 114 9.07 15.09 0.42
CA GLY A 114 8.20 15.59 -0.65
C GLY A 114 9.02 16.08 -1.82
N ILE A 115 8.73 15.61 -3.03
CA ILE A 115 9.49 15.95 -4.24
C ILE A 115 8.53 16.36 -5.36
N LYS A 116 8.89 17.39 -6.11
CA LYS A 116 8.30 17.67 -7.43
C LYS A 116 9.02 16.84 -8.49
N ALA A 117 8.36 15.79 -8.98
CA ALA A 117 8.87 14.88 -9.99
C ALA A 117 8.03 15.00 -11.28
N PRO A 118 8.53 15.68 -12.32
CA PRO A 118 7.87 15.68 -13.63
C PRO A 118 7.68 14.25 -14.16
N PHE A 119 6.65 14.02 -14.98
CA PHE A 119 6.35 12.66 -15.49
C PHE A 119 7.58 11.94 -16.09
N ASN A 120 8.42 12.68 -16.82
CA ASN A 120 9.60 12.12 -17.50
C ASN A 120 10.68 11.61 -16.53
N THR A 121 10.67 12.02 -15.26
CA THR A 121 11.63 11.55 -14.25
C THR A 121 11.18 10.26 -13.57
N LEU A 122 9.89 9.90 -13.68
CA LEU A 122 9.31 8.71 -13.05
C LEU A 122 9.96 7.40 -13.51
N LYS A 123 10.47 7.37 -14.75
CA LYS A 123 11.19 6.21 -15.30
C LYS A 123 12.45 5.83 -14.52
N ASN A 124 13.09 6.82 -13.87
CA ASN A 124 14.34 6.64 -13.12
C ASN A 124 14.09 6.61 -11.60
N LEU A 125 12.84 6.71 -11.17
CA LEU A 125 12.50 6.83 -9.77
C LEU A 125 12.58 5.47 -9.09
N LYS A 126 13.19 5.43 -7.90
CA LYS A 126 13.15 4.26 -7.03
C LYS A 126 11.76 4.15 -6.41
N VAL A 127 10.99 3.19 -6.91
CA VAL A 127 9.68 2.77 -6.38
C VAL A 127 9.86 1.77 -5.22
N PRO A 128 8.88 1.63 -4.32
CA PRO A 128 7.56 2.28 -4.30
C PRO A 128 7.55 3.70 -3.69
N VAL A 129 6.67 4.57 -4.19
CA VAL A 129 6.46 5.95 -3.68
C VAL A 129 4.98 6.31 -3.63
N ILE A 130 4.58 7.22 -2.74
CA ILE A 130 3.24 7.81 -2.79
C ILE A 130 3.24 8.92 -3.83
N ILE A 131 2.20 8.97 -4.65
CA ILE A 131 1.99 10.00 -5.66
C ILE A 131 0.70 10.76 -5.39
N HIS A 132 0.71 12.04 -5.73
CA HIS A 132 -0.48 12.88 -5.70
C HIS A 132 -1.11 12.94 -7.09
N LEU A 133 -2.42 12.70 -7.11
CA LEU A 133 -3.27 12.68 -8.29
C LEU A 133 -4.41 13.68 -8.10
N LYS A 134 -4.83 14.32 -9.17
CA LYS A 134 -6.02 15.15 -9.20
C LYS A 134 -7.07 14.50 -10.09
N THR A 135 -8.19 14.12 -9.49
CA THR A 135 -9.35 13.59 -10.22
C THR A 135 -10.35 14.72 -10.47
N LYS A 136 -11.42 14.45 -11.22
CA LYS A 136 -12.46 15.45 -11.48
C LYS A 136 -13.18 15.92 -10.21
N LYS A 137 -13.21 15.09 -9.16
CA LYS A 137 -14.00 15.35 -7.96
C LYS A 137 -13.14 15.92 -6.83
N LEU A 138 -11.94 15.37 -6.61
CA LEU A 138 -11.11 15.62 -5.42
C LEU A 138 -9.61 15.38 -5.73
N ASP A 139 -8.75 15.86 -4.83
CA ASP A 139 -7.37 15.37 -4.69
C ASP A 139 -7.37 13.89 -4.27
N HIS A 140 -6.37 13.14 -4.71
CA HIS A 140 -6.29 11.68 -4.54
C HIS A 140 -4.84 11.24 -4.36
N PHE A 141 -4.65 10.16 -3.60
CA PHE A 141 -3.33 9.58 -3.37
C PHE A 141 -3.32 8.11 -3.75
N SER A 142 -2.18 7.67 -4.28
CA SER A 142 -1.97 6.30 -4.72
C SER A 142 -0.51 5.92 -4.54
N VAL A 143 -0.18 4.63 -4.53
CA VAL A 143 1.21 4.17 -4.45
C VAL A 143 1.68 3.75 -5.83
N LEU A 144 2.65 4.49 -6.38
CA LEU A 144 3.35 4.08 -7.59
C LEU A 144 4.28 2.93 -7.26
N VAL A 145 3.98 1.77 -7.84
CA VAL A 145 4.82 0.58 -7.69
C VAL A 145 5.59 0.28 -8.95
N GLY A 146 5.11 0.57 -10.16
CA GLY A 146 5.79 0.17 -11.38
C GLY A 146 5.71 1.19 -12.51
N TYR A 147 6.75 1.19 -13.36
CA TYR A 147 6.87 1.98 -14.58
C TYR A 147 7.35 1.08 -15.72
N SER A 148 6.85 1.28 -16.92
CA SER A 148 7.27 0.63 -18.17
C SER A 148 7.13 1.60 -19.33
N ASP A 149 7.53 1.23 -20.54
CA ASP A 149 7.41 2.14 -21.70
C ASP A 149 5.95 2.46 -22.08
N ALA A 150 5.02 1.57 -21.76
CA ALA A 150 3.60 1.72 -22.11
C ALA A 150 2.69 2.06 -20.92
N TYR A 151 3.06 1.60 -19.72
CA TYR A 151 2.16 1.57 -18.57
C TYR A 151 2.79 1.98 -17.24
N ILE A 152 1.94 2.51 -16.36
CA ILE A 152 2.18 2.76 -14.94
C ILE A 152 1.34 1.78 -14.11
N GLN A 153 1.92 1.26 -13.03
CA GLN A 153 1.22 0.39 -12.09
C GLN A 153 1.07 1.08 -10.73
N LEU A 154 -0.17 1.11 -10.23
CA LEU A 154 -0.53 1.75 -8.98
C LEU A 154 -1.20 0.74 -8.04
N LEU A 155 -0.84 0.79 -6.77
CA LEU A 155 -1.65 0.24 -5.69
C LEU A 155 -2.54 1.36 -5.15
N ASP A 156 -3.77 1.38 -5.63
CA ASP A 156 -4.72 2.45 -5.38
C ASP A 156 -5.73 2.06 -4.29
N PRO A 157 -5.89 2.82 -3.21
CA PRO A 157 -6.81 2.46 -2.13
C PRO A 157 -8.28 2.42 -2.51
N SER A 158 -8.69 3.14 -3.57
CA SER A 158 -10.06 3.15 -4.10
C SER A 158 -10.24 2.13 -5.23
N TRP A 159 -9.26 2.04 -6.12
CA TRP A 159 -9.38 1.28 -7.37
C TRP A 159 -8.68 -0.08 -7.33
N GLY A 160 -7.90 -0.36 -6.30
CA GLY A 160 -7.12 -1.59 -6.16
C GLY A 160 -5.80 -1.55 -6.91
N ASN A 161 -5.26 -2.72 -7.23
CA ASN A 161 -4.07 -2.85 -8.05
C ASN A 161 -4.42 -2.60 -9.52
N ILE A 162 -4.05 -1.44 -10.06
CA ILE A 162 -4.43 -0.98 -11.39
C ILE A 162 -3.22 -0.71 -12.27
N THR A 163 -3.41 -0.92 -13.58
CA THR A 163 -2.45 -0.55 -14.62
C THR A 163 -3.06 0.53 -15.50
N LEU A 164 -2.33 1.63 -15.72
CA LEU A 164 -2.77 2.77 -16.51
C LEU A 164 -1.81 3.03 -17.67
N THR A 165 -2.32 3.44 -18.82
CA THR A 165 -1.47 3.96 -19.89
C THR A 165 -0.85 5.30 -19.47
N HIS A 166 0.30 5.64 -20.05
CA HIS A 166 0.95 6.93 -19.82
C HIS A 166 0.02 8.11 -20.08
N SER A 167 -0.77 8.06 -21.16
CA SER A 167 -1.73 9.11 -21.50
C SER A 167 -2.79 9.30 -20.41
N LYS A 168 -3.35 8.22 -19.87
CA LYS A 168 -4.36 8.29 -18.81
C LYS A 168 -3.77 8.79 -17.49
N PHE A 169 -2.59 8.30 -17.13
CA PHE A 169 -1.88 8.72 -15.92
C PHE A 169 -1.53 10.21 -15.93
N LYS A 170 -0.94 10.70 -17.04
CA LYS A 170 -0.52 12.11 -17.19
C LYS A 170 -1.65 13.11 -16.97
N LYS A 171 -2.90 12.74 -17.30
CA LYS A 171 -4.08 13.61 -17.13
C LYS A 171 -4.43 13.87 -15.66
N MET A 172 -4.00 12.99 -14.76
CA MET A 172 -4.34 13.05 -13.33
C MET A 172 -3.12 13.41 -12.48
N TYR A 173 -1.92 13.03 -12.91
CA TYR A 173 -0.71 13.21 -12.12
C TYR A 173 -0.33 14.67 -11.94
N THR A 174 -0.16 15.12 -10.70
CA THR A 174 0.13 16.53 -10.40
C THR A 174 1.61 16.88 -10.36
N GLY A 175 2.49 15.87 -10.43
CA GLY A 175 3.94 16.07 -10.29
C GLY A 175 4.45 16.03 -8.85
N ASN A 176 3.58 15.87 -7.84
CA ASN A 176 4.02 15.80 -6.44
C ASN A 176 4.07 14.34 -5.97
N ILE A 177 5.16 13.97 -5.30
CA ILE A 177 5.36 12.63 -4.73
C ILE A 177 5.88 12.73 -3.30
N LEU A 178 5.67 11.67 -2.52
CA LEU A 178 6.29 11.46 -1.22
C LEU A 178 7.12 10.18 -1.25
N VAL A 179 8.41 10.32 -1.02
CA VAL A 179 9.35 9.20 -0.89
C VAL A 179 9.49 8.86 0.59
N LEU A 180 9.42 7.57 0.94
CA LEU A 180 9.63 7.09 2.31
C LEU A 180 10.94 6.32 2.41
N ASN A 181 11.68 6.57 3.48
CA ASN A 181 12.90 5.86 3.84
C ASN A 181 12.76 5.30 5.27
N PRO A 182 12.92 3.98 5.48
CA PRO A 182 12.86 3.42 6.82
C PRO A 182 14.08 3.84 7.64
N ASN A 183 13.87 4.35 8.85
CA ASN A 183 14.94 4.71 9.79
C ASN A 183 15.30 3.57 10.75
N SER A 184 14.58 2.44 10.68
CA SER A 184 14.76 1.27 11.55
C SER A 184 15.00 0.00 10.72
N LYS A 185 15.89 -0.87 11.23
CA LYS A 185 16.18 -2.19 10.64
C LYS A 185 14.96 -3.13 10.62
N GLN A 186 13.94 -2.83 11.42
CA GLN A 186 12.65 -3.52 11.41
C GLN A 186 11.96 -3.47 10.03
N TYR A 187 12.11 -2.35 9.32
CA TYR A 187 11.47 -2.11 8.04
C TYR A 187 12.49 -2.36 6.93
N THR A 188 12.53 -3.59 6.44
CA THR A 188 13.37 -3.95 5.29
C THR A 188 12.61 -3.75 4.00
N THR A 189 13.23 -3.15 2.98
CA THR A 189 12.65 -3.11 1.64
C THR A 189 12.33 -4.54 1.19
N ILE A 190 11.06 -4.84 0.93
CA ILE A 190 10.71 -6.10 0.28
C ILE A 190 11.44 -6.10 -1.08
N SER A 191 12.24 -7.14 -1.35
CA SER A 191 12.92 -7.29 -2.63
C SER A 191 11.92 -7.05 -3.77
N LEU A 192 12.29 -6.27 -4.77
CA LEU A 192 11.47 -6.05 -5.97
C LEU A 192 11.01 -7.38 -6.59
N LYS A 193 11.79 -8.46 -6.46
CA LYS A 193 11.37 -9.83 -6.86
C LYS A 193 10.15 -10.34 -6.07
N LYS A 194 10.09 -10.06 -4.77
CA LYS A 194 8.98 -10.41 -3.88
C LYS A 194 7.77 -9.50 -4.09
N ILE A 195 7.97 -8.21 -4.43
CA ILE A 195 6.88 -7.33 -4.88
C ILE A 195 6.31 -7.81 -6.24
N LYS A 196 7.18 -8.09 -7.23
CA LYS A 196 6.80 -8.69 -8.52
C LYS A 196 5.94 -9.94 -8.34
N LYS A 197 6.41 -10.88 -7.51
CA LYS A 197 5.74 -12.17 -7.26
C LYS A 197 4.42 -12.03 -6.48
N ASN A 198 4.38 -11.18 -5.45
CA ASN A 198 3.22 -11.11 -4.55
C ASN A 198 2.06 -10.29 -5.13
N PHE A 199 2.35 -9.37 -6.06
CA PHE A 199 1.37 -8.39 -6.53
C PHE A 199 1.03 -8.52 -8.03
N ASN A 200 1.55 -9.53 -8.73
CA ASN A 200 1.48 -9.61 -10.22
C ASN A 200 1.93 -8.30 -10.90
N VAL A 201 2.83 -7.55 -10.25
CA VAL A 201 3.35 -6.27 -10.73
C VAL A 201 4.45 -6.59 -11.72
N THR A 202 4.17 -6.48 -13.02
CA THR A 202 5.17 -6.63 -14.08
C THR A 202 6.05 -5.40 -14.12
N PHE A 203 7.07 -5.42 -13.28
CA PHE A 203 8.24 -4.56 -13.46
C PHE A 203 9.07 -5.12 -14.61
N PHE A 204 9.03 -4.46 -15.75
CA PHE A 204 9.95 -4.75 -16.85
C PHE A 204 11.36 -4.37 -16.40
N ASN A 205 12.33 -5.28 -16.60
CA ASN A 205 13.72 -4.95 -16.39
C ASN A 205 14.14 -3.99 -17.51
N ILE A 206 14.83 -2.91 -17.13
CA ILE A 206 15.59 -2.07 -18.06
C ILE A 206 16.89 -2.80 -18.40
#